data_AF-A0A1F7VDV2-F1
#
_entry.id   AF-A0A1F7VDV2-F1
#
_cell.length_a   1.000
_cell.length_b   1.000
_cell.length_c   1.000
_cell.angle_alpha   90.00
_cell.angle_beta   90.00
_cell.angle_gamma   90.00
#
_symmetry.space_group_name_H-M   'P 1'
#
loop_
_entity.id
_entity.type
_entity.pdbx_description
1 polymer ?
#
loop_
_entity_poly.entity_id
_entity_poly.type
_entity_poly.pdbx_seq_one_letter_code
_entity_poly.pdbx_strand_id
1 'polypeptide(L)' 'MKRKGELVGEGKLASLQMGRSPAKQIPSGSECGVGIEGRVEAEVEDTLEFYTVTEKTKTLS' A
#
# COMPACT_ATOMS: atom_id res chain seq x y z
N MET A 1 5.71 4.17 2.51
CA MET A 1 5.78 5.26 1.51
C MET A 1 7.22 5.73 1.44
N LYS A 2 7.81 5.73 0.24
CA LYS A 2 9.17 6.20 0.02
C LYS A 2 9.19 7.43 -0.87
N ARG A 3 9.99 8.42 -0.48
CA ARG A 3 10.29 9.62 -1.28
C ARG A 3 11.78 9.66 -1.54
N LYS A 4 12.19 9.73 -2.80
CA LYS A 4 13.61 9.72 -3.19
C LYS A 4 14.41 8.54 -2.57
N GLY A 5 13.74 7.40 -2.36
CA GLY A 5 14.33 6.19 -1.78
C GLY A 5 14.26 6.11 -0.25
N GLU A 6 13.90 7.18 0.46
CA GLU A 6 13.83 7.20 1.92
C GLU A 6 12.40 6.94 2.40
N LEU A 7 12.26 6.16 3.49
CA LEU A 7 10.96 5.92 4.11
C LEU A 7 10.46 7.20 4.78
N VAL A 8 9.39 7.77 4.24
CA VAL A 8 8.79 9.02 4.78
C VAL A 8 7.54 8.77 5.60
N GLY A 9 6.88 7.62 5.43
CA GLY A 9 5.65 7.33 6.16
C GLY A 9 5.18 5.89 6.03
N GLU A 10 4.39 5.49 7.01
CA GLU A 10 3.69 4.21 7.08
C GLU A 10 2.21 4.45 7.35
N GLY A 11 1.38 3.53 6.89
CA GLY A 11 -0.07 3.63 6.98
C GLY A 11 -0.76 2.34 6.58
N LYS A 12 -2.08 2.33 6.66
CA LYS A 12 -2.91 1.21 6.23
C LYS A 12 -3.62 1.54 4.92
N LEU A 13 -3.77 0.53 4.07
CA LEU A 13 -4.60 0.64 2.87
C LEU A 13 -6.07 0.72 3.30
N ALA A 14 -6.71 1.85 3.01
CA ALA A 14 -8.10 2.13 3.37
C ALA A 14 -9.06 1.81 2.22
N SER A 15 -8.65 2.11 0.98
CA SER A 15 -9.46 1.84 -0.21
C SER A 15 -8.59 1.59 -1.44
N LEU A 16 -9.11 0.76 -2.34
CA LEU A 16 -8.49 0.45 -3.62
C LEU A 16 -9.59 0.48 -4.69
N GLN A 17 -9.34 1.20 -5.78
CA GLN A 17 -10.30 1.36 -6.88
C GLN A 17 -9.61 1.27 -8.24
N MET A 18 -10.33 0.72 -9.22
CA MET A 18 -9.97 0.71 -10.62
C MET A 18 -10.99 1.57 -11.38
N GLY A 19 -10.54 2.70 -11.94
CA GLY A 19 -11.45 3.71 -12.46
C GLY A 19 -12.37 4.24 -11.36
N ARG A 20 -13.69 4.00 -11.48
CA ARG A 20 -14.71 4.43 -10.49
C ARG A 20 -15.27 3.29 -9.65
N SER A 21 -14.70 2.09 -9.73
CA SER A 21 -15.22 0.90 -9.06
C SER A 21 -14.26 0.39 -7.99
N PRO A 22 -14.77 -0.02 -6.81
CA PRO A 22 -13.93 -0.62 -5.78
C PRO A 22 -13.34 -1.94 -6.28
N ALA A 23 -12.08 -2.21 -5.93
CA ALA A 23 -11.35 -3.38 -6.34
C ALA A 23 -10.64 -4.02 -5.15
N LYS A 24 -10.55 -5.36 -5.14
CA LYS A 24 -9.75 -6.09 -4.14
C LYS A 24 -8.29 -6.24 -4.55
N GLN A 25 -8.03 -6.25 -5.86
CA GLN A 25 -6.72 -6.42 -6.48
C GLN A 25 -6.68 -5.64 -7.78
N ILE A 26 -5.52 -5.12 -8.14
CA ILE A 26 -5.29 -4.39 -9.39
C ILE A 26 -4.19 -5.14 -10.18
N PRO A 27 -4.40 -5.42 -11.48
CA PRO A 27 -3.35 -5.98 -12.33
C PRO A 27 -2.16 -5.02 -12.47
N SER A 28 -0.95 -5.56 -12.50
CA SER A 28 0.26 -4.76 -12.71
C SER A 28 0.18 -3.93 -14.00
N GLY A 29 0.68 -2.69 -13.93
CA GLY A 29 0.65 -1.74 -15.06
C GLY A 29 -0.70 -1.05 -15.31
N SER A 30 -1.71 -1.31 -14.47
CA SER A 30 -3.01 -0.63 -14.56
C SER A 30 -3.04 0.63 -13.70
N GLU A 31 -3.76 1.64 -14.15
CA GLU A 31 -4.09 2.80 -13.32
C GLU A 31 -5.04 2.39 -12.19
N CYS A 32 -4.79 2.92 -10.98
CA CYS A 32 -5.64 2.70 -9.82
C CYS A 32 -5.66 3.92 -8.90
N GLY A 33 -6.74 4.02 -8.12
CA GLY A 33 -6.82 4.93 -6.98
C GLY A 33 -6.55 4.16 -5.68
N VAL A 34 -5.78 4.79 -4.79
CA VAL A 34 -5.42 4.24 -3.48
C VAL A 34 -5.75 5.26 -2.40
N GLY A 35 -6.54 4.87 -1.41
CA GLY A 35 -6.71 5.62 -0.17
C GLY A 35 -5.82 5.05 0.93
N ILE A 36 -5.03 5.89 1.60
CA ILE A 36 -4.14 5.50 2.69
C ILE A 36 -4.55 6.22 3.96
N GLU A 37 -4.70 5.47 5.05
CA GLU A 37 -4.80 6.00 6.40
C GLU A 37 -3.39 6.09 7.01
N GLY A 38 -2.91 7.31 7.23
CA GLY A 38 -1.60 7.59 7.79
C GLY A 38 -1.46 9.04 8.22
N ARG A 39 -0.31 9.38 8.82
CA ARG A 39 -0.01 10.77 9.25
C ARG A 39 0.63 11.63 8.15
N VAL A 40 1.10 11.00 7.09
CA VAL A 40 1.86 11.64 6.01
C VAL A 40 1.01 11.60 4.75
N GLU A 41 0.82 12.76 4.13
CA GLU A 41 0.12 12.88 2.86
C GLU A 41 1.03 12.41 1.72
N ALA A 42 0.44 11.69 0.75
CA ALA A 42 1.16 11.25 -0.44
C ALA A 42 1.37 12.44 -1.38
N GLU A 43 2.59 12.59 -1.87
CA GLU A 43 2.93 13.59 -2.89
C GLU A 43 3.25 12.90 -4.23
N VAL A 44 3.25 13.70 -5.29
CA VAL A 44 3.69 13.23 -6.61
C VAL A 44 5.14 12.72 -6.50
N GLU A 45 5.45 11.65 -7.23
CA GLU A 45 6.74 10.93 -7.19
C GLU A 45 6.97 10.03 -5.96
N ASP A 46 6.04 9.98 -5.00
CA ASP A 46 6.12 8.99 -3.93
C ASP A 46 5.89 7.56 -4.44
N THR A 47 6.68 6.62 -3.91
CA THR A 47 6.51 5.19 -4.16
C THR A 47 5.81 4.53 -2.97
N LEU A 48 4.70 3.85 -3.25
CA LEU A 48 3.92 3.11 -2.26
C LEU A 48 4.24 1.62 -2.35
N GLU A 49 4.74 1.04 -1.25
CA GLU A 49 5.03 -0.38 -1.12
C GLU A 49 3.99 -1.02 -0.19
N PHE A 50 3.26 -2.01 -0.69
CA PHE A 50 2.25 -2.74 0.07
C PHE A 50 2.78 -4.13 0.42
N TYR A 51 2.52 -4.58 1.64
CA TYR A 51 2.92 -5.89 2.13
C TYR A 51 1.80 -6.49 2.99
N THR A 52 1.77 -7.81 3.07
CA THR A 52 0.92 -8.55 3.99
C THR A 52 1.79 -9.07 5.12
N VAL A 53 1.38 -8.84 6.37
CA VAL A 53 2.01 -9.45 7.54
C VAL A 53 1.41 -10.84 7.73
N THR A 54 2.25 -11.86 7.83
CA THR A 54 1.83 -13.23 8.12
C THR A 54 2.59 -13.73 9.34
N GLU A 55 1.86 -14.08 10.39
CA GLU A 55 2.45 -14.68 11.59
C GLU A 55 2.72 -16.17 11.35
N LYS A 56 3.94 -16.61 11.68
CA LYS A 56 4.31 -18.04 11.66
C LYS A 56 4.64 -18.48 13.07
N THR A 57 3.80 -19.34 13.63
CA THR A 57 4.09 -20.03 14.89
C THR A 57 5.09 -21.15 14.63
N LYS A 58 6.22 -21.11 15.35
CA LYS A 58 7.18 -22.23 15.38
C LYS A 58 6.76 -23.18 16.49
N THR A 59 6.39 -24.39 16.13
CA THR A 59 6.30 -25.51 17.07
C THR A 59 7.69 -26.13 17.18
N LEU A 60 8.24 -26.22 18.39
CA LEU A 60 9.41 -27.08 18.63
C LEU A 60 8.89 -28.52 18.67
N SER A 61 9.30 -29.33 17.69
CA SER A 61 9.14 -30.78 17.68
C SER A 61 10.17 -31.44 18.58
#